data_AF-A0A941KDG6-F1
#
_entry.id   AF-A0A941KDG6-F1
#
_cell.length_a   1.000
_cell.length_b   1.000
_cell.length_c   1.000
_cell.angle_alpha   90.00
_cell.angle_beta   90.00
_cell.angle_gamma   90.00
#
_symmetry.space_group_name_H-M   'P 1'
#
loop_
_entity.id
_entity.type
_entity.pdbx_description
1 polymer ?
#
loop_
_entity_poly.entity_id
_entity_poly.type
_entity_poly.pdbx_seq_one_letter_code
_entity_poly.pdbx_strand_id
1 'polypeptide(L)'
;MKAAVLVFPGSNCDRDLQVAFERAGAEVTMVWHKEAELPAGVDIVGVPGGFSYGDYLRCGAIAANSPICASLKTHVERGGYAIGICNGFQVLTETRILPGALLRNAHLKYICKTVPLTVQTSESIFTRQYNAGTTVHIPIAHHDGNYQADAELLAELRGEDRVAFTYDDNPNGSAGDIAGVLSANRRVLGMMPHPERAADTGHGGTDGAGVFQGILDALVEA
;
A
#
# COMPACT_ATOMS: atom_id res chain seq x y z
N MET A 1 -8.41 6.33 -16.43
CA MET A 1 -7.52 6.44 -15.26
C MET A 1 -6.07 6.38 -15.70
N LYS A 2 -5.23 7.31 -15.24
CA LYS A 2 -3.77 7.28 -15.40
C LYS A 2 -3.10 7.00 -14.06
N ALA A 3 -2.32 5.92 -14.01
CA ALA A 3 -1.55 5.54 -12.84
C ALA A 3 -0.05 5.78 -13.08
N ALA A 4 0.65 6.28 -12.07
CA ALA A 4 2.11 6.32 -12.06
C ALA A 4 2.64 5.29 -11.06
N VAL A 5 3.47 4.35 -11.51
CA VAL A 5 4.15 3.41 -10.61
C VAL A 5 5.59 3.85 -10.42
N LEU A 6 5.98 4.13 -9.19
CA LEU A 6 7.33 4.58 -8.86
C LEU A 6 8.32 3.41 -8.97
N VAL A 7 9.56 3.70 -9.38
CA VAL A 7 10.63 2.71 -9.48
C VAL A 7 11.83 3.20 -8.69
N PHE A 8 12.13 2.53 -7.58
CA PHE A 8 13.34 2.77 -6.78
C PHE A 8 14.39 1.69 -7.05
N PRO A 9 15.69 1.99 -6.89
CA PRO A 9 16.72 0.97 -6.86
C PRO A 9 16.39 -0.08 -5.80
N GLY A 10 16.27 -1.36 -6.17
CA GLY A 10 15.93 -2.46 -5.26
C GLY A 10 14.44 -2.71 -5.04
N SER A 11 13.55 -1.86 -5.57
CA SER A 11 12.15 -2.27 -5.79
C SER A 11 12.11 -3.50 -6.70
N ASN A 12 11.16 -4.40 -6.44
CA ASN A 12 11.05 -5.64 -7.21
C ASN A 12 9.61 -6.06 -7.50
N CYS A 13 8.62 -5.32 -6.99
CA CYS A 13 7.19 -5.53 -7.26
C CYS A 13 6.60 -4.41 -8.13
N ASP A 14 7.43 -3.53 -8.71
CA ASP A 14 6.99 -2.45 -9.60
C ASP A 14 6.24 -2.99 -10.83
N ARG A 15 6.77 -4.02 -11.49
CA ARG A 15 6.07 -4.70 -12.59
C ARG A 15 4.81 -5.45 -12.15
N ASP A 16 4.82 -6.07 -10.98
CA ASP A 16 3.62 -6.74 -10.44
C ASP A 16 2.48 -5.72 -10.27
N LEU A 17 2.82 -4.56 -9.69
CA LEU A 17 1.89 -3.47 -9.49
C LEU A 17 1.42 -2.84 -10.82
N GLN A 18 2.32 -2.67 -11.79
CA GLN A 18 1.97 -2.24 -13.15
C GLN A 18 0.91 -3.16 -13.75
N VAL A 19 1.16 -4.47 -13.75
CA VAL A 19 0.24 -5.46 -14.35
C VAL A 19 -1.11 -5.45 -13.65
N ALA A 20 -1.15 -5.31 -12.32
CA ALA A 20 -2.41 -5.24 -11.58
C ALA A 20 -3.23 -3.99 -11.97
N PHE A 21 -2.59 -2.83 -12.11
CA PHE A 21 -3.25 -1.61 -12.59
C PHE A 21 -3.72 -1.72 -14.04
N GLU A 22 -2.90 -2.26 -14.95
CA GLU A 22 -3.26 -2.45 -16.37
C GLU A 22 -4.43 -3.42 -16.52
N ARG A 23 -4.46 -4.50 -15.72
CA ARG A 23 -5.57 -5.46 -15.70
C ARG A 23 -6.88 -4.84 -15.21
N ALA A 24 -6.79 -3.90 -14.27
CA ALA A 24 -7.93 -3.08 -13.87
C ALA A 24 -8.24 -1.97 -14.89
N GLY A 25 -7.57 -1.89 -16.04
CA GLY A 25 -7.89 -0.93 -17.11
C GLY A 25 -7.25 0.44 -16.98
N ALA A 26 -6.23 0.61 -16.14
CA ALA A 26 -5.47 1.86 -16.04
C ALA A 26 -4.40 1.98 -17.14
N GLU A 27 -4.14 3.20 -17.59
CA GLU A 27 -2.94 3.53 -18.36
C GLU A 27 -1.79 3.78 -17.38
N VAL A 28 -0.73 2.96 -17.42
CA VAL A 28 0.35 3.00 -16.42
C VAL A 28 1.63 3.61 -16.98
N THR A 29 2.22 4.53 -16.23
CA THR A 29 3.56 5.07 -16.49
C THR A 29 4.52 4.67 -15.37
N MET A 30 5.65 4.06 -15.72
CA MET A 30 6.73 3.77 -14.76
C MET A 30 7.60 5.02 -14.57
N VAL A 31 7.78 5.47 -13.32
CA VAL A 31 8.46 6.73 -13.00
C VAL A 31 9.71 6.46 -12.17
N TRP A 32 10.87 6.84 -12.70
CA TRP A 32 12.15 6.64 -12.03
C TRP A 32 12.30 7.55 -10.80
N HIS A 33 12.85 7.04 -9.70
CA HIS A 33 12.88 7.75 -8.42
C HIS A 33 13.61 9.12 -8.43
N LYS A 34 14.51 9.34 -9.39
CA LYS A 34 15.24 10.62 -9.54
C LYS A 34 14.47 11.68 -10.30
N GLU A 35 13.35 11.33 -10.93
CA GLU A 35 12.50 12.32 -11.58
C GLU A 35 12.00 13.35 -10.56
N ALA A 36 12.00 14.62 -10.97
CA ALA A 36 11.56 15.70 -10.11
C ALA A 36 10.03 15.82 -10.09
N GLU A 37 9.36 15.40 -11.16
CA GLU A 37 7.93 15.61 -11.38
C GLU A 37 7.22 14.30 -11.74
N LEU A 38 5.95 14.20 -11.31
CA LEU A 38 5.06 13.16 -11.81
C LEU A 38 4.53 13.57 -13.20
N PRO A 39 4.24 12.61 -14.09
CA PRO A 39 3.59 12.88 -15.37
C PRO A 39 2.28 13.68 -15.19
N ALA A 40 1.97 14.53 -16.16
CA ALA A 40 0.76 15.33 -16.12
C ALA A 40 -0.50 14.45 -16.19
N GLY A 41 -1.52 14.81 -15.41
CA GLY A 41 -2.81 14.11 -15.40
C GLY A 41 -2.80 12.74 -14.72
N VAL A 42 -1.81 12.43 -13.88
CA VAL A 42 -1.82 11.23 -13.02
C VAL A 42 -2.92 11.36 -11.97
N ASP A 43 -3.78 10.34 -11.91
CA ASP A 43 -4.89 10.23 -10.95
C ASP A 43 -4.45 9.54 -9.65
N ILE A 44 -3.61 8.51 -9.78
CA ILE A 44 -3.11 7.70 -8.67
C ILE A 44 -1.61 7.38 -8.80
N VAL A 45 -0.89 7.41 -7.68
CA VAL A 45 0.51 6.96 -7.60
C VAL A 45 0.62 5.63 -6.84
N GLY A 46 1.20 4.63 -7.47
CA GLY A 46 1.58 3.36 -6.85
C GLY A 46 3.03 3.37 -6.37
N VAL A 47 3.24 3.13 -5.08
CA VAL A 47 4.56 2.92 -4.48
C VAL A 47 4.74 1.41 -4.27
N PRO A 48 5.66 0.76 -5.01
CA PRO A 48 5.70 -0.70 -5.08
C PRO A 48 6.37 -1.35 -3.86
N GLY A 49 6.14 -2.65 -3.72
CA GLY A 49 6.89 -3.50 -2.80
C GLY A 49 8.33 -3.81 -3.27
N GLY A 50 9.06 -4.50 -2.40
CA GLY A 50 10.43 -4.98 -2.63
C GLY A 50 11.37 -4.63 -1.50
N PHE A 51 12.62 -4.31 -1.83
CA PHE A 51 13.67 -3.97 -0.87
C PHE A 51 14.40 -2.73 -1.39
N SER A 52 13.72 -1.59 -1.45
CA SER A 52 14.34 -0.37 -1.95
C SER A 52 15.63 -0.07 -1.18
N TYR A 53 16.72 0.12 -1.93
CA TYR A 53 18.10 0.24 -1.42
C TYR A 53 18.54 -0.91 -0.49
N GLY A 54 17.98 -2.11 -0.68
CA GLY A 54 18.28 -3.29 0.13
C GLY A 54 17.84 -3.16 1.59
N ASP A 55 17.00 -2.18 1.91
CA ASP A 55 16.62 -1.80 3.28
C ASP A 55 17.85 -1.57 4.21
N TYR A 56 19.00 -1.18 3.64
CA TYR A 56 20.30 -1.20 4.32
C TYR A 56 20.39 -0.32 5.59
N LEU A 57 19.73 0.84 5.59
CA LEU A 57 19.66 1.69 6.79
C LEU A 57 18.46 1.29 7.66
N ARG A 58 17.29 1.34 7.04
CA ARG A 58 15.98 0.95 7.57
C ARG A 58 15.05 0.86 6.36
N CYS A 59 14.06 -0.03 6.44
CA CYS A 59 13.14 -0.28 5.35
C CYS A 59 12.46 1.00 4.84
N GLY A 60 12.56 1.27 3.54
CA GLY A 60 12.00 2.47 2.90
C GLY A 60 12.66 3.81 3.24
N ALA A 61 13.54 3.91 4.23
CA ALA A 61 14.07 5.19 4.73
C ALA A 61 14.94 5.93 3.70
N ILE A 62 15.76 5.20 2.92
CA ILE A 62 16.57 5.80 1.85
C ILE A 62 15.66 6.23 0.68
N ALA A 63 14.71 5.37 0.30
CA ALA A 63 13.79 5.65 -0.80
C ALA A 63 12.89 6.87 -0.52
N ALA A 64 12.44 7.06 0.73
CA ALA A 64 11.64 8.20 1.16
C ALA A 64 12.31 9.57 0.91
N ASN A 65 13.64 9.60 0.75
CA ASN A 65 14.41 10.81 0.45
C ASN A 65 14.69 10.99 -1.06
N SER A 66 14.10 10.17 -1.92
CA SER A 66 14.24 10.33 -3.37
C SER A 66 13.49 11.56 -3.88
N PRO A 67 13.98 12.25 -4.94
CA PRO A 67 13.32 13.42 -5.52
C PRO A 67 11.82 13.23 -5.80
N ILE A 68 11.45 12.06 -6.35
CA ILE A 68 10.05 11.78 -6.71
C ILE A 68 9.10 11.79 -5.50
N CYS A 69 9.61 11.54 -4.29
CA CYS A 69 8.80 11.51 -3.07
C CYS A 69 8.28 12.91 -2.70
N ALA A 70 8.99 13.98 -3.06
CA ALA A 70 8.49 15.35 -2.89
C ALA A 70 7.28 15.61 -3.82
N SER A 71 7.34 15.10 -5.05
CA SER A 71 6.24 15.18 -6.01
C SER A 71 5.06 14.28 -5.62
N LEU A 72 5.31 13.08 -5.08
CA LEU A 72 4.29 12.24 -4.48
C LEU A 72 3.57 12.96 -3.34
N LYS A 73 4.31 13.59 -2.42
CA LYS A 73 3.73 14.36 -1.32
C LYS A 73 2.85 15.51 -1.83
N THR A 74 3.36 16.28 -2.78
CA THR A 74 2.59 17.35 -3.43
C THR A 74 1.33 16.82 -4.11
N HIS A 75 1.40 15.64 -4.74
CA HIS A 75 0.27 14.98 -5.36
C HIS A 75 -0.82 14.60 -4.36
N VAL A 76 -0.47 13.99 -3.23
CA VAL A 76 -1.49 13.61 -2.23
C VAL A 76 -2.05 14.82 -1.47
N GLU A 77 -1.26 15.87 -1.25
CA GLU A 77 -1.70 17.11 -0.59
C GLU A 77 -2.72 17.89 -1.42
N ARG A 78 -2.59 17.89 -2.76
CA ARG A 78 -3.61 18.45 -3.67
C ARG A 78 -4.86 17.58 -3.81
N GLY A 79 -4.91 16.44 -3.12
CA GLY A 79 -6.00 15.47 -3.19
C GLY A 79 -5.81 14.38 -4.23
N GLY A 80 -4.62 14.13 -4.77
CA GLY A 80 -4.36 12.94 -5.57
C GLY A 80 -4.44 11.65 -4.74
N TYR A 81 -4.63 10.51 -5.40
CA TYR A 81 -4.66 9.21 -4.74
C TYR A 81 -3.28 8.54 -4.70
N ALA A 82 -3.02 7.74 -3.68
CA ALA A 82 -1.82 6.89 -3.68
C ALA A 82 -2.05 5.55 -2.97
N ILE A 83 -1.30 4.54 -3.39
CA ILE A 83 -1.26 3.24 -2.71
C ILE A 83 0.20 2.82 -2.51
N GLY A 84 0.55 2.45 -1.28
CA GLY A 84 1.86 1.89 -0.94
C GLY A 84 1.73 0.46 -0.47
N ILE A 85 2.40 -0.46 -1.14
CA ILE A 85 2.31 -1.90 -0.88
C ILE A 85 3.63 -2.42 -0.32
N CYS A 86 3.59 -3.13 0.80
CA CYS A 86 4.75 -3.70 1.48
C CYS A 86 5.85 -2.64 1.71
N ASN A 87 6.94 -2.66 0.94
CA ASN A 87 7.98 -1.63 0.99
C ASN A 87 7.46 -0.23 0.64
N GLY A 88 6.44 -0.12 -0.21
CA GLY A 88 5.76 1.13 -0.48
C GLY A 88 5.05 1.69 0.75
N PHE A 89 4.45 0.86 1.60
CA PHE A 89 3.85 1.32 2.86
C PHE A 89 4.92 1.87 3.81
N GLN A 90 6.06 1.17 3.91
CA GLN A 90 7.21 1.64 4.69
C GLN A 90 7.67 3.02 4.19
N VAL A 91 7.83 3.21 2.88
CA VAL A 91 8.15 4.51 2.26
C VAL A 91 7.11 5.58 2.61
N LEU A 92 5.80 5.26 2.56
CA LEU A 92 4.74 6.22 2.90
C LEU A 92 4.78 6.64 4.38
N THR A 93 5.17 5.76 5.30
CA THR A 93 5.38 6.12 6.72
C THR A 93 6.64 6.94 6.92
N GLU A 94 7.74 6.61 6.23
CA GLU A 94 9.01 7.35 6.31
C GLU A 94 8.89 8.77 5.72
N THR A 95 8.06 8.95 4.70
CA THR A 95 7.70 10.27 4.14
C THR A 95 6.68 11.03 4.99
N ARG A 96 6.10 10.38 6.01
CA ARG A 96 5.01 10.88 6.86
C ARG A 96 3.73 11.23 6.10
N ILE A 97 3.53 10.64 4.92
CA ILE A 97 2.24 10.69 4.22
C ILE A 97 1.21 9.84 4.98
N LEU A 98 1.67 8.72 5.55
CA LEU A 98 0.90 7.89 6.48
C LEU A 98 1.53 7.91 7.87
N PRO A 99 0.70 7.79 8.93
CA PRO A 99 1.19 7.78 10.30
C PRO A 99 1.67 6.38 10.74
N GLY A 100 2.41 6.34 11.85
CA GLY A 100 2.97 5.11 12.42
C GLY A 100 4.34 4.75 11.84
N ALA A 101 4.82 3.57 12.18
CA ALA A 101 6.10 3.04 11.71
C ALA A 101 6.03 1.53 11.49
N LEU A 102 6.86 1.02 10.58
CA LEU A 102 7.00 -0.41 10.30
C LEU A 102 8.34 -0.88 10.86
N LEU A 103 8.29 -1.84 11.78
CA LEU A 103 9.45 -2.42 12.44
C LEU A 103 9.67 -3.86 11.98
N ARG A 104 10.79 -4.45 12.42
CA ARG A 104 11.05 -5.89 12.31
C ARG A 104 9.89 -6.70 12.88
N ASN A 105 9.53 -7.77 12.17
CA ASN A 105 8.55 -8.75 12.64
C ASN A 105 8.94 -9.22 14.06
N ALA A 106 7.96 -9.41 14.94
CA ALA A 106 8.18 -9.79 16.34
C ALA A 106 9.03 -11.06 16.51
N HIS A 107 8.95 -11.99 15.56
CA HIS A 107 9.73 -13.23 15.55
C HIS A 107 11.05 -13.15 14.78
N LEU A 108 11.44 -11.97 14.29
CA LEU A 108 12.72 -11.68 13.61
C LEU A 108 12.99 -12.56 12.37
N LYS A 109 11.93 -13.05 11.72
CA LYS A 109 12.00 -13.87 10.50
C LYS A 109 11.26 -13.20 9.37
N TYR A 110 11.75 -13.42 8.15
CA TYR A 110 11.00 -13.13 6.94
C TYR A 110 9.81 -14.07 6.83
N ILE A 111 8.64 -13.53 6.47
CA ILE A 111 7.40 -14.29 6.34
C ILE A 111 6.92 -14.18 4.90
N CYS A 112 6.71 -15.33 4.28
CA CYS A 112 6.16 -15.47 2.93
C CYS A 112 5.06 -16.53 2.94
N LYS A 113 3.80 -16.09 3.01
CA LYS A 113 2.62 -16.97 3.00
C LYS A 113 1.39 -16.17 2.61
N THR A 114 0.34 -16.85 2.16
CA THR A 114 -1.00 -16.24 2.06
C THR A 114 -1.65 -16.22 3.44
N VAL A 115 -2.24 -15.09 3.82
CA VAL A 115 -2.90 -14.92 5.13
C VAL A 115 -4.34 -14.43 4.96
N PRO A 116 -5.25 -14.83 5.86
CA PRO A 116 -6.58 -14.24 5.94
C PRO A 116 -6.49 -12.83 6.54
N LEU A 117 -7.19 -11.89 5.90
CA LEU A 117 -7.36 -10.52 6.35
C LEU A 117 -8.84 -10.21 6.45
N THR A 118 -9.27 -9.55 7.52
CA THR A 118 -10.60 -8.95 7.60
C THR A 118 -10.57 -7.54 7.03
N VAL A 119 -11.46 -7.26 6.08
CA VAL A 119 -11.74 -5.91 5.58
C VAL A 119 -12.47 -5.13 6.67
N GLN A 120 -11.91 -4.02 7.13
CA GLN A 120 -12.48 -3.26 8.26
C GLN A 120 -13.48 -2.18 7.80
N THR A 121 -13.30 -1.64 6.60
CA THR A 121 -14.17 -0.59 6.04
C THR A 121 -14.43 -0.80 4.56
N SER A 122 -15.65 -0.53 4.10
CA SER A 122 -16.02 -0.41 2.69
C SER A 122 -16.03 1.04 2.20
N GLU A 123 -15.84 2.01 3.11
CA GLU A 123 -15.96 3.45 2.86
C GLU A 123 -14.65 4.06 2.36
N SER A 124 -14.05 3.43 1.34
CA SER A 124 -12.85 3.88 0.66
C SER A 124 -12.78 3.33 -0.76
N ILE A 125 -12.19 4.08 -1.69
CA ILE A 125 -11.98 3.61 -3.08
C ILE A 125 -11.17 2.31 -3.14
N PHE A 126 -10.31 2.07 -2.15
CA PHE A 126 -9.44 0.89 -2.10
C PHE A 126 -10.15 -0.37 -1.59
N THR A 127 -11.33 -0.22 -0.98
CA THR A 127 -12.05 -1.32 -0.34
C THR A 127 -13.53 -1.40 -0.72
N ARG A 128 -14.05 -0.47 -1.54
CA ARG A 128 -15.47 -0.41 -1.96
C ARG A 128 -15.99 -1.63 -2.72
N GLN A 129 -15.10 -2.51 -3.20
CA GLN A 129 -15.46 -3.78 -3.84
C GLN A 129 -15.70 -4.91 -2.83
N TYR A 130 -15.45 -4.66 -1.55
CA TYR A 130 -15.64 -5.60 -0.47
C TYR A 130 -16.70 -5.09 0.50
N ASN A 131 -17.39 -6.01 1.18
CA ASN A 131 -18.17 -5.65 2.35
C ASN A 131 -17.26 -5.63 3.57
N ALA A 132 -17.42 -4.64 4.46
CA ALA A 132 -16.78 -4.67 5.78
C ALA A 132 -17.12 -5.98 6.52
N GLY A 133 -16.13 -6.58 7.18
CA GLY A 133 -16.20 -7.90 7.82
C GLY A 133 -15.91 -9.08 6.89
N THR A 134 -15.71 -8.86 5.58
CA THR A 134 -15.32 -9.94 4.65
C THR A 134 -13.88 -10.36 4.92
N THR A 135 -13.63 -11.67 4.97
CA THR A 135 -12.27 -12.22 4.98
C THR A 135 -11.77 -12.40 3.55
N VAL A 136 -10.59 -11.86 3.26
CA VAL A 136 -9.88 -12.01 1.97
C VAL A 136 -8.52 -12.66 2.20
N HIS A 137 -8.04 -13.44 1.25
CA HIS A 137 -6.77 -14.17 1.35
C HIS A 137 -5.70 -13.50 0.49
N ILE A 138 -4.76 -12.79 1.12
CA ILE A 138 -3.75 -11.99 0.41
C ILE A 138 -2.33 -12.46 0.79
N PRO A 139 -1.42 -12.65 -0.18
CA PRO A 139 -0.01 -12.93 0.07
C PRO A 139 0.68 -11.84 0.90
N ILE A 140 1.54 -12.24 1.83
CA ILE A 140 2.52 -11.37 2.50
C ILE A 140 3.94 -11.83 2.19
N ALA A 141 4.88 -10.90 2.17
CA ALA A 141 6.29 -11.18 1.84
C ALA A 141 7.22 -10.12 2.47
N HIS A 142 7.46 -10.18 3.78
CA HIS A 142 8.21 -9.13 4.49
C HIS A 142 9.01 -9.59 5.72
N HIS A 143 10.09 -8.87 6.02
CA HIS A 143 10.85 -8.95 7.27
C HIS A 143 10.47 -7.84 8.25
N ASP A 144 10.13 -6.65 7.72
CA ASP A 144 9.84 -5.44 8.49
C ASP A 144 8.37 -5.01 8.30
N GLY A 145 7.43 -5.88 8.65
CA GLY A 145 5.99 -5.62 8.44
C GLY A 145 5.20 -5.33 9.71
N ASN A 146 5.89 -5.19 10.84
CA ASN A 146 5.26 -4.97 12.13
C ASN A 146 4.85 -3.50 12.28
N TYR A 147 3.56 -3.19 12.04
CA TYR A 147 3.03 -1.85 12.20
C TYR A 147 2.94 -1.45 13.67
N GLN A 148 3.49 -0.30 14.01
CA GLN A 148 3.52 0.24 15.36
C GLN A 148 3.01 1.67 15.39
N ALA A 149 2.17 1.94 16.39
CA ALA A 149 1.57 3.22 16.68
C ALA A 149 1.32 3.28 18.20
N ASP A 150 1.34 4.47 18.78
CA ASP A 150 0.97 4.64 20.19
C ASP A 150 -0.55 4.50 20.39
N ALA A 151 -0.98 4.45 21.65
CA ALA A 151 -2.38 4.23 21.99
C ALA A 151 -3.31 5.36 21.49
N GLU A 152 -2.81 6.59 21.41
CA GLU A 152 -3.56 7.75 20.91
C GLU A 152 -3.82 7.61 19.41
N LEU A 153 -2.76 7.35 18.64
CA LEU A 153 -2.86 7.16 17.19
C LEU A 153 -3.70 5.92 16.84
N LEU A 154 -3.60 4.82 17.60
CA LEU A 154 -4.44 3.64 17.40
C LEU A 154 -5.93 3.95 17.64
N ALA A 155 -6.23 4.73 18.67
CA ALA A 155 -7.59 5.18 18.95
C ALA A 155 -8.11 6.10 17.84
N GLU A 156 -7.28 7.03 17.35
CA GLU A 156 -7.61 7.91 16.23
C GLU A 156 -7.90 7.12 14.94
N LEU A 157 -7.01 6.20 14.55
CA LEU A 157 -7.18 5.37 13.36
C LEU A 157 -8.47 4.56 13.38
N ARG A 158 -8.87 4.04 14.55
CA ARG A 158 -10.14 3.30 14.72
C ARG A 158 -11.35 4.23 14.76
N GLY A 159 -11.27 5.33 15.52
CA GLY A 159 -12.36 6.28 15.68
C GLY A 159 -12.71 7.02 14.39
N GLU A 160 -11.72 7.24 13.51
CA GLU A 160 -11.90 7.85 12.20
C GLU A 160 -12.10 6.83 11.07
N ASP A 161 -12.23 5.53 11.38
CA ASP A 161 -12.46 4.46 10.40
C ASP A 161 -11.39 4.48 9.27
N ARG A 162 -10.12 4.54 9.70
CA ARG A 162 -8.93 4.58 8.83
C ARG A 162 -8.11 3.29 8.88
N VAL A 163 -8.59 2.25 9.57
CA VAL A 163 -8.02 0.91 9.44
C VAL A 163 -8.71 0.24 8.25
N ALA A 164 -7.96 -0.11 7.20
CA ALA A 164 -8.52 -0.73 5.99
C ALA A 164 -8.59 -2.26 6.11
N PHE A 165 -7.52 -2.86 6.64
CA PHE A 165 -7.37 -4.31 6.76
C PHE A 165 -6.72 -4.66 8.09
N THR A 166 -7.17 -5.76 8.69
CA THR A 166 -6.50 -6.41 9.84
C THR A 166 -6.17 -7.85 9.52
N TYR A 167 -5.12 -8.37 10.13
CA TYR A 167 -4.82 -9.80 10.14
C TYR A 167 -5.80 -10.53 11.06
N ASP A 168 -6.31 -11.69 10.63
CA ASP A 168 -7.09 -12.56 11.51
C ASP A 168 -6.17 -13.38 12.44
N ASP A 169 -5.00 -13.77 11.90
CA ASP A 169 -3.89 -14.38 12.63
C ASP A 169 -2.63 -13.55 12.41
N ASN A 170 -2.36 -12.63 13.35
CA ASN A 170 -1.32 -11.61 13.24
C ASN A 170 0.08 -12.25 13.14
N PRO A 171 0.72 -12.20 11.95
CA PRO A 171 1.93 -12.97 11.71
C PRO A 171 3.18 -12.25 12.18
N ASN A 172 3.12 -10.94 12.42
CA ASN A 172 4.28 -10.06 12.51
C ASN A 172 4.33 -9.19 13.76
N GLY A 173 3.27 -9.20 14.57
CA GLY A 173 3.18 -8.46 15.82
C GLY A 173 2.64 -7.04 15.67
N SER A 174 2.02 -6.70 14.54
CA SER A 174 1.40 -5.39 14.31
C SER A 174 0.47 -4.99 15.45
N ALA A 175 0.57 -3.75 15.91
CA ALA A 175 -0.33 -3.19 16.90
C ALA A 175 -1.79 -3.19 16.39
N GLY A 176 -2.70 -3.73 17.19
CA GLY A 176 -4.13 -3.82 16.85
C GLY A 176 -4.42 -4.67 15.62
N ASP A 177 -3.53 -5.61 15.29
CA ASP A 177 -3.61 -6.52 14.13
C ASP A 177 -3.65 -5.81 12.78
N ILE A 178 -3.22 -4.55 12.72
CA ILE A 178 -3.30 -3.71 11.52
C ILE A 178 -2.41 -4.26 10.40
N ALA A 179 -3.04 -4.50 9.26
CA ALA A 179 -2.39 -4.89 8.01
C ALA A 179 -2.33 -3.75 6.99
N GLY A 180 -3.24 -2.77 7.08
CA GLY A 180 -3.22 -1.55 6.27
C GLY A 180 -4.06 -0.41 6.83
N VAL A 181 -3.64 0.81 6.55
CA VAL A 181 -4.25 2.07 7.04
C VAL A 181 -4.47 3.07 5.92
N LEU A 182 -5.44 3.95 6.14
CA LEU A 182 -5.80 5.06 5.27
C LEU A 182 -5.26 6.39 5.82
N SER A 183 -4.96 7.34 4.94
CA SER A 183 -4.71 8.74 5.34
C SER A 183 -5.97 9.38 5.93
N ALA A 184 -5.82 10.52 6.61
CA ALA A 184 -6.94 11.27 7.21
C ALA A 184 -8.06 11.61 6.21
N ASN A 185 -7.69 11.94 4.95
CA ASN A 185 -8.64 12.18 3.86
C ASN A 185 -9.02 10.92 3.06
N ARG A 186 -8.57 9.75 3.50
CA ARG A 186 -8.78 8.42 2.90
C ARG A 186 -8.34 8.27 1.43
N ARG A 187 -7.49 9.18 0.93
CA ARG A 187 -6.97 9.15 -0.44
C ARG A 187 -5.66 8.37 -0.58
N VAL A 188 -5.02 8.00 0.52
CA VAL A 188 -3.81 7.19 0.52
C VAL A 188 -4.05 5.90 1.30
N LEU A 189 -3.76 4.76 0.70
CA LEU A 189 -3.70 3.46 1.39
C LEU A 189 -2.25 3.00 1.53
N GLY A 190 -1.88 2.58 2.73
CA GLY A 190 -0.67 1.80 2.96
C GLY A 190 -1.03 0.43 3.48
N MET A 191 -0.48 -0.64 2.90
CA MET A 191 -0.72 -2.00 3.38
C MET A 191 0.51 -2.89 3.20
N MET A 192 0.71 -3.82 4.14
CA MET A 192 1.81 -4.79 4.08
C MET A 192 1.54 -6.00 3.16
N PRO A 193 0.33 -6.56 3.09
CA PRO A 193 -0.01 -7.61 2.14
C PRO A 193 0.06 -7.12 0.69
N HIS A 194 0.28 -8.05 -0.25
CA HIS A 194 0.47 -7.82 -1.68
C HIS A 194 -0.80 -8.14 -2.49
N PRO A 195 -1.78 -7.22 -2.59
CA PRO A 195 -2.99 -7.45 -3.36
C PRO A 195 -2.70 -7.65 -4.86
N GLU A 196 -1.62 -7.08 -5.39
CA GLU A 196 -1.16 -7.24 -6.77
C GLU A 196 -0.77 -8.70 -7.08
N ARG A 197 -0.36 -9.46 -6.06
CA ARG A 197 -0.05 -10.90 -6.18
C ARG A 197 -1.27 -11.81 -6.02
N ALA A 198 -2.43 -11.23 -5.68
CA ALA A 198 -3.72 -11.91 -5.62
C ALA A 198 -4.73 -11.25 -6.58
N ALA A 199 -4.26 -10.75 -7.72
CA ALA A 199 -5.09 -10.14 -8.76
C ALA A 199 -5.15 -11.00 -10.05
N ASP A 200 -4.72 -12.27 -9.95
CA ASP A 200 -4.63 -13.18 -11.09
C ASP A 200 -4.91 -14.62 -10.69
N THR A 201 -5.82 -15.25 -11.42
CA THR A 201 -6.13 -16.69 -11.31
C THR A 201 -4.90 -17.59 -11.43
N GLY A 202 -3.84 -17.16 -12.14
CA GLY A 202 -2.58 -17.90 -12.25
C GLY A 202 -1.69 -17.89 -11.00
N HIS A 203 -1.95 -17.01 -10.03
CA HIS A 203 -1.08 -16.77 -8.86
C HIS A 203 -1.70 -17.21 -7.52
N GLY A 204 -2.76 -18.03 -7.55
CA GLY A 204 -3.34 -18.65 -6.36
C GLY A 204 -4.55 -17.90 -5.75
N GLY A 205 -5.06 -16.86 -6.41
CA GLY A 205 -6.30 -16.19 -6.00
C GLY A 205 -6.53 -14.85 -6.68
N THR A 206 -7.77 -14.35 -6.62
CA THR A 206 -8.18 -13.04 -7.15
C THR A 206 -8.71 -12.10 -6.08
N ASP A 207 -8.57 -12.46 -4.80
CA ASP A 207 -9.09 -11.70 -3.66
C ASP A 207 -8.51 -10.28 -3.57
N GLY A 208 -7.32 -10.03 -4.12
CA GLY A 208 -6.69 -8.71 -4.19
C GLY A 208 -7.16 -7.83 -5.36
N ALA A 209 -7.82 -8.42 -6.37
CA ALA A 209 -8.26 -7.70 -7.56
C ALA A 209 -9.26 -6.57 -7.23
N GLY A 210 -10.08 -6.74 -6.19
CA GLY A 210 -11.06 -5.74 -5.76
C GLY A 210 -10.42 -4.42 -5.31
N VAL A 211 -9.16 -4.42 -4.86
CA VAL A 211 -8.44 -3.17 -4.52
C VAL A 211 -8.28 -2.31 -5.77
N PHE A 212 -7.84 -2.91 -6.88
CA PHE A 212 -7.59 -2.20 -8.14
C PHE A 212 -8.88 -1.85 -8.86
N GLN A 213 -9.86 -2.75 -8.86
CA GLN A 213 -11.18 -2.49 -9.45
C GLN A 213 -11.91 -1.35 -8.72
N GLY A 214 -11.81 -1.28 -7.39
CA GLY A 214 -12.39 -0.19 -6.60
C GLY A 214 -11.83 1.18 -6.97
N ILE A 215 -10.52 1.26 -7.23
CA ILE A 215 -9.86 2.48 -7.71
C ILE A 215 -10.38 2.87 -9.10
N LEU A 216 -10.51 1.90 -10.03
CA LEU A 216 -11.04 2.16 -11.38
C LEU A 216 -12.45 2.69 -11.34
N ASP A 217 -13.37 1.99 -10.67
CA ASP A 217 -14.77 2.36 -10.65
C ASP A 217 -14.96 3.76 -10.08
N ALA A 218 -14.23 4.11 -9.01
CA ALA A 218 -14.29 5.43 -8.42
C ALA A 218 -13.76 6.57 -9.31
N LEU A 219 -12.77 6.29 -10.16
CA LEU A 219 -12.14 7.30 -11.03
C LEU A 219 -12.76 7.39 -12.43
N VAL A 220 -13.56 6.40 -12.83
CA VAL A 220 -14.40 6.47 -14.03
C VAL A 220 -15.74 7.13 -13.75
N GLU A 221 -16.26 7.01 -12.53
CA GLU A 221 -17.49 7.69 -12.08
C GLU A 221 -17.31 9.20 -11.81
N ALA A 222 -16.08 9.68 -11.63
CA ALA A 222 -15.73 11.05 -11.27
C ALA A 222 -15.52 11.98 -12.48
#